data_AF-A0AAD7R246-F1
#
_entry.id   AF-A0AAD7R246-F1
#
_cell.length_a   1.000
_cell.length_b   1.000
_cell.length_c   1.000
_cell.angle_alpha   90.00
_cell.angle_beta   90.00
_cell.angle_gamma   90.00
#
_symmetry.space_group_name_H-M   'P 1'
#
loop_
_entity.id
_entity.type
_entity.pdbx_description
1 polymer ?
#
loop_
_entity_poly.entity_id
_entity_poly.type
_entity_poly.pdbx_seq_one_letter_code
_entity_poly.pdbx_strand_id
1 'polypeptide(L)'
;MADRFSLLEEELSCPVCTEIFRDPVVLKCSHSFCKACLQKCWEQKGSRECPVCRRKSSMDIPLNLSLRNTCEAYLKERSQRATAGSEDLCSLHSEKLKLFCLVDQIPVCYVCQTSKQHENHKLRPVQEAAEEYKDKLRTALAPLQKKLKAFNEVKLVCDQTAEHIKSQAQRTERQIKMEFEKLQQFLKGEEAARIAALREEEEQKSQMMKEKIEKMTEEISSLSEQIRAIEQELGAEDVSFLQSYKDTVKRAQCTLQDPEKVSGPLFDVAKHLGNLKYRVWEKMLGTVQYTPVTLDPNTAHPNLSLSEDLTSVKRTARKRSRREPYETRPKGNAPFSFLVRISAFASVKTRSAVRVLLRAVTPADWRAERCEVLVFVREESEVETEEEVDILMSSDIYSATLSTKSISFSRTQSGWLFREDKTERVGSFLADCFAVNGLVLESRKRREHLSEEDILRNKAVMETWSKGGNMAEHSYEPVRRQSLTSPSPNTLSWEEYITAEHGRAPHLGRELLCKESKKNFKATVAMSQDFPLGIESLLNVLEVIAPFKHFNKLREFVQMKLPPGFPVKL
;
A
#
# COMPACT_ATOMS: atom_id res chain seq x y z
N MET A 1 58.46 21.55 1.58
CA MET A 1 58.52 21.49 3.07
C MET A 1 57.19 21.82 3.72
N ALA A 2 56.42 22.82 3.25
CA ALA A 2 55.07 23.12 3.78
C ALA A 2 54.07 21.95 3.64
N ASP A 3 54.12 21.25 2.49
CA ASP A 3 53.20 20.15 2.15
C ASP A 3 53.38 18.87 3.00
N ARG A 4 54.54 18.73 3.65
CA ARG A 4 54.84 17.59 4.54
C ARG A 4 54.33 17.84 5.97
N PHE A 5 54.07 19.09 6.33
CA PHE A 5 53.61 19.51 7.66
C PHE A 5 52.08 19.53 7.77
N SER A 6 51.36 19.78 6.68
CA SER A 6 49.90 19.64 6.60
C SER A 6 49.46 18.18 6.80
N LEU A 7 50.17 17.23 6.19
CA LEU A 7 49.92 15.79 6.36
C LEU A 7 50.14 15.32 7.82
N LEU A 8 51.18 15.83 8.48
CA LEU A 8 51.45 15.53 9.90
C LEU A 8 50.40 16.15 10.84
N GLU A 9 49.83 17.31 10.50
CA GLU A 9 48.78 17.95 11.29
C GLU A 9 47.47 17.15 11.22
N GLU A 10 47.13 16.59 10.05
CA GLU A 10 45.99 15.68 9.88
C GLU A 10 46.16 14.38 10.69
N GLU A 11 47.36 13.79 10.69
CA GLU A 11 47.67 12.56 11.44
C GLU A 11 47.65 12.75 12.97
N LEU A 12 47.93 13.97 13.44
CA LEU A 12 47.95 14.33 14.87
C LEU A 12 46.63 14.97 15.35
N SER A 13 45.60 14.98 14.51
CA SER A 13 44.32 15.63 14.81
C SER A 13 43.27 14.66 15.33
N CYS A 14 42.50 15.12 16.32
CA CYS A 14 41.38 14.37 16.85
C CYS A 14 40.20 14.35 15.87
N PRO A 15 39.62 13.18 15.54
CA PRO A 15 38.51 13.09 14.59
C PRO A 15 37.19 13.68 15.11
N VAL A 16 37.12 14.10 16.38
CA VAL A 16 35.92 14.70 16.98
C VAL A 16 35.98 16.21 17.01
N CYS A 17 37.11 16.79 17.46
CA CYS A 17 37.26 18.25 17.54
C CYS A 17 38.11 18.84 16.42
N THR A 18 38.72 18.01 15.57
CA THR A 18 39.61 18.39 14.44
C THR A 18 40.79 19.26 14.86
N GLU A 19 41.18 19.18 16.13
CA GLU A 19 42.35 19.86 16.70
C GLU A 19 43.40 18.82 17.08
N ILE A 20 44.67 19.24 17.21
CA ILE A 20 45.76 18.41 17.74
C ILE A 20 45.34 17.77 19.07
N PHE A 21 45.60 16.47 19.24
CA PHE A 21 45.15 15.73 20.41
C PHE A 21 45.61 16.36 21.73
N ARG A 22 44.67 16.51 22.67
CA ARG A 22 44.93 16.85 24.08
C ARG A 22 44.51 15.69 24.98
N ASP A 23 45.45 15.19 25.76
CA ASP A 23 45.29 13.97 26.56
C ASP A 23 44.61 12.84 25.76
N PRO A 24 45.23 12.38 24.65
CA PRO A 24 44.65 11.33 23.83
C PRO A 24 44.45 10.05 24.63
N VAL A 25 43.29 9.43 24.47
CA VAL A 25 42.96 8.09 24.96
C VAL A 25 42.77 7.16 23.77
N VAL A 26 43.17 5.89 23.92
CA VAL A 26 43.08 4.89 22.86
C VAL A 26 42.06 3.80 23.21
N LEU A 27 41.12 3.56 22.31
CA LEU A 27 40.13 2.50 22.48
C LEU A 27 40.67 1.14 22.02
N LYS A 28 40.01 0.03 22.42
CA LYS A 28 40.36 -1.32 21.95
C LYS A 28 40.26 -1.51 20.43
N CYS A 29 39.54 -0.62 19.74
CA CYS A 29 39.51 -0.56 18.28
C CYS A 29 40.66 0.27 17.68
N SER A 30 41.69 0.61 18.47
CA SER A 30 42.88 1.38 18.11
C SER A 30 42.66 2.84 17.69
N HIS A 31 41.42 3.30 17.60
CA HIS A 31 41.10 4.72 17.41
C HIS A 31 41.42 5.54 18.66
N SER A 32 42.03 6.71 18.44
CA SER A 32 42.41 7.65 19.49
C SER A 32 41.54 8.91 19.47
N PHE A 33 41.27 9.48 20.66
CA PHE A 33 40.43 10.66 20.85
C PHE A 33 40.97 11.53 21.99
N CYS A 34 40.73 12.84 21.99
CA CYS A 34 40.92 13.63 23.21
C CYS A 34 40.02 13.08 24.31
N LYS A 35 40.54 12.93 25.54
CA LYS A 35 39.77 12.41 26.69
C LYS A 35 38.42 13.12 26.86
N ALA A 36 38.42 14.46 26.83
CA ALA A 36 37.21 15.27 26.95
C ALA A 36 36.21 15.08 25.79
N CYS A 37 36.72 14.89 24.56
CA CYS A 37 35.87 14.66 23.38
C CYS A 37 35.14 13.33 23.49
N LEU A 38 35.86 12.27 23.88
CA LEU A 38 35.27 10.95 24.05
C LEU A 38 34.24 10.92 25.19
N GLN A 39 34.55 11.54 26.33
CA GLN A 39 33.62 11.65 27.47
C GLN A 39 32.31 12.35 27.07
N LYS A 40 32.42 13.51 26.41
CA LYS A 40 31.25 14.25 25.92
C LYS A 40 30.42 13.43 24.91
N CYS A 41 31.06 12.70 24.00
CA CYS A 41 30.36 11.82 23.06
C CYS A 41 29.58 10.70 23.77
N TRP A 42 30.15 10.11 24.82
CA TRP A 42 29.48 9.06 25.61
C TRP A 42 28.33 9.60 26.46
N GLU A 43 28.51 10.76 27.08
CA GLU A 43 27.45 11.43 27.84
C GLU A 43 26.26 11.81 26.96
N GLN A 44 26.51 12.32 25.75
CA GLN A 44 25.46 12.72 24.82
C GLN A 44 24.68 11.54 24.23
N LYS A 45 25.36 10.43 23.91
CA LYS A 45 24.72 9.25 23.30
C LYS A 45 24.15 8.26 24.31
N GLY A 46 24.57 8.33 25.58
CA GLY A 46 24.22 7.34 26.60
C GLY A 46 24.80 5.95 26.32
N SER A 47 25.73 5.81 25.36
CA SER A 47 26.40 4.56 24.99
C SER A 47 27.91 4.75 24.91
N ARG A 48 28.66 3.72 25.33
CA ARG A 48 30.14 3.71 25.32
C ARG A 48 30.67 3.12 24.03
N GLU A 49 30.36 3.76 22.92
CA GLU A 49 30.78 3.33 21.58
C GLU A 49 31.89 4.21 21.04
N CYS A 50 32.76 3.62 20.22
CA CYS A 50 33.76 4.37 19.47
C CYS A 50 33.08 5.37 18.51
N PRO A 51 33.42 6.68 18.54
CA PRO A 51 32.87 7.67 17.62
C PRO A 51 33.09 7.36 16.13
N VAL A 52 34.15 6.62 15.79
CA VAL A 52 34.50 6.29 14.40
C VAL A 52 33.86 4.99 13.94
N CYS A 53 34.15 3.87 14.63
CA CYS A 53 33.74 2.53 14.17
C CYS A 53 32.58 1.91 14.96
N ARG A 54 32.00 2.63 15.93
CA ARG A 54 30.86 2.21 16.77
C ARG A 54 31.06 0.94 17.61
N ARG A 55 32.28 0.39 17.66
CA ARG A 55 32.60 -0.75 18.54
C ARG A 55 32.43 -0.34 20.00
N LYS A 56 31.75 -1.17 20.80
CA LYS A 56 31.57 -0.96 22.24
C LYS A 56 32.92 -0.99 22.97
N SER A 57 33.09 -0.08 23.92
CA SER A 57 34.31 0.10 24.70
C SER A 57 34.09 -0.22 26.17
N SER A 58 35.16 -0.62 26.85
CA SER A 58 35.21 -0.78 28.31
C SER A 58 35.24 0.55 29.05
N MET A 59 35.00 0.49 30.36
CA MET A 59 35.06 1.62 31.28
C MET A 59 36.45 2.21 31.45
N ASP A 60 37.46 1.34 31.53
CA ASP A 60 38.84 1.75 31.72
C ASP A 60 39.48 2.00 30.35
N ILE A 61 39.96 3.23 30.14
CA ILE A 61 40.61 3.65 28.89
C ILE A 61 41.94 4.31 29.25
N PRO A 62 43.08 3.68 28.89
CA PRO A 62 44.37 4.26 29.16
C PRO A 62 44.62 5.50 28.30
N LEU A 63 45.39 6.44 28.86
CA LEU A 63 45.97 7.54 28.10
C LEU A 63 47.01 6.98 27.12
N ASN A 64 46.99 7.47 25.88
CA ASN A 64 48.01 7.20 24.89
C ASN A 64 49.17 8.20 25.08
N LEU A 65 50.03 7.90 26.04
CA LEU A 65 51.17 8.76 26.40
C LEU A 65 52.12 9.02 25.23
N SER A 66 52.30 8.02 24.35
CA SER A 66 53.14 8.15 23.15
C SER A 66 52.59 9.22 22.22
N LEU A 67 51.31 9.15 21.86
CA LEU A 67 50.64 10.14 21.01
C LEU A 67 50.62 11.53 21.66
N ARG A 68 50.45 11.60 22.99
CA ARG A 68 50.52 12.87 23.72
C ARG A 68 51.90 13.52 23.57
N ASN A 69 52.97 12.77 23.80
CA ASN A 69 54.34 13.28 23.70
C ASN A 69 54.66 13.75 22.27
N THR A 70 54.18 13.03 21.24
CA THR A 70 54.34 13.44 19.84
C THR A 70 53.61 14.76 19.54
N CYS A 71 52.37 14.90 20.02
CA CYS A 71 51.60 16.14 19.86
C CYS A 71 52.27 17.33 20.58
N GLU A 72 52.76 17.12 21.80
CA GLU A 72 53.48 18.15 22.57
C GLU A 72 54.79 18.57 21.90
N ALA A 73 55.56 17.62 21.35
CA ALA A 73 56.79 17.91 20.62
C ALA A 73 56.52 18.74 19.36
N TYR A 74 55.49 18.36 18.59
CA TYR A 74 55.04 19.09 17.40
C TYR A 74 54.61 20.53 17.73
N LEU A 75 53.82 20.72 18.80
CA LEU A 75 53.37 22.04 19.24
C LEU A 75 54.54 22.92 19.71
N LYS A 76 55.56 22.33 20.33
CA LYS A 76 56.78 23.03 20.77
C LYS A 76 57.66 23.46 19.59
N GLU A 77 57.77 22.62 18.56
CA GLU A 77 58.50 22.97 17.34
C GLU A 77 57.78 24.08 16.55
N ARG A 78 56.43 24.01 16.50
CA ARG A 78 55.58 25.05 15.90
C ARG A 78 55.73 26.40 16.61
N SER A 79 55.78 26.41 17.94
CA SER A 79 55.92 27.66 18.71
C SER A 79 57.32 28.26 18.59
N GLN A 80 58.38 27.45 18.53
CA GLN A 80 59.74 27.90 18.28
C GLN A 80 59.93 28.56 16.91
N ARG A 81 59.19 28.09 15.88
CA ARG A 81 59.19 28.69 14.54
C ARG A 81 58.39 30.00 14.48
N ALA A 82 57.35 30.14 15.29
CA ALA A 82 56.56 31.38 15.38
C ALA A 82 57.35 32.54 16.02
N THR A 83 58.32 32.25 16.90
CA THR A 83 59.21 33.26 17.50
C THR A 83 60.41 33.65 16.63
N ALA A 84 60.66 32.94 15.52
CA ALA A 84 61.78 33.19 14.61
C ALA A 84 61.34 33.70 13.21
N GLY A 85 60.08 34.11 13.04
CA GLY A 85 59.51 34.50 11.74
C GLY A 85 59.32 36.01 11.54
N SER A 86 59.91 36.52 10.45
CA SER A 86 59.61 37.78 9.74
C SER A 86 59.99 39.10 10.45
N GLU A 87 61.18 39.63 10.17
CA GLU A 87 61.24 41.10 10.01
C GLU A 87 60.48 41.43 8.73
N ASP A 88 59.42 42.24 8.82
CA ASP A 88 58.59 42.64 7.67
C ASP A 88 59.38 43.56 6.72
N LEU A 89 60.25 42.96 5.90
CA LEU A 89 61.16 43.66 4.99
C LEU A 89 60.61 43.69 3.56
N CYS A 90 60.89 44.79 2.87
CA CYS A 90 60.59 44.97 1.46
C CYS A 90 61.49 44.06 0.63
N SER A 91 60.92 43.27 -0.27
CA SER A 91 61.66 42.34 -1.14
C SER A 91 62.64 43.02 -2.10
N LEU A 92 62.43 44.30 -2.43
CA LEU A 92 63.27 45.05 -3.37
C LEU A 92 64.42 45.80 -2.69
N HIS A 93 64.22 46.23 -1.43
CA HIS A 93 65.14 47.15 -0.75
C HIS A 93 65.67 46.60 0.57
N SER A 94 65.18 45.44 1.02
CA SER A 94 65.48 44.83 2.32
C SER A 94 65.23 45.77 3.50
N GLU A 95 64.33 46.74 3.32
CA GLU A 95 63.99 47.79 4.28
C GLU A 95 62.63 47.52 4.93
N LYS A 96 62.42 47.98 6.16
CA LYS A 96 61.17 47.72 6.90
C LYS A 96 59.96 48.31 6.17
N LEU A 97 58.94 47.49 5.97
CA LEU A 97 57.64 47.87 5.42
C LEU A 97 56.91 48.74 6.44
N LYS A 98 56.78 50.04 6.16
CA LYS A 98 56.16 51.03 7.06
C LYS A 98 55.02 51.79 6.42
N LEU A 99 54.88 51.75 5.09
CA LEU A 99 53.83 52.41 4.33
C LEU A 99 52.97 51.39 3.58
N PHE A 100 51.74 51.76 3.23
CA PHE A 100 50.81 50.96 2.45
C PHE A 100 50.30 51.81 1.28
N CYS A 101 50.46 51.29 0.07
CA CYS A 101 49.95 51.92 -1.14
C CYS A 101 48.47 51.61 -1.31
N LEU A 102 47.61 52.63 -1.28
CA LEU A 102 46.16 52.44 -1.40
C LEU A 102 45.70 52.09 -2.82
N VAL A 103 46.49 52.46 -3.83
CA VAL A 103 46.20 52.19 -5.24
C VAL A 103 46.52 50.73 -5.56
N ASP A 104 47.76 50.31 -5.25
CA ASP A 104 48.26 48.96 -5.55
C ASP A 104 47.87 47.92 -4.49
N GLN A 105 47.36 48.37 -3.33
CA GLN A 105 46.97 47.54 -2.17
C GLN A 105 48.10 46.65 -1.62
N ILE A 106 49.33 47.15 -1.62
CA ILE A 106 50.51 46.45 -1.10
C ILE A 106 51.26 47.29 -0.05
N PRO A 107 51.90 46.65 0.94
CA PRO A 107 52.84 47.32 1.84
C PRO A 107 54.14 47.65 1.10
N VAL A 108 54.72 48.81 1.39
CA VAL A 108 55.94 49.34 0.77
C VAL A 108 56.87 49.96 1.84
N CYS A 109 58.18 50.01 1.57
CA CYS A 109 59.15 50.70 2.44
C CYS A 109 59.30 52.20 2.07
N TYR A 110 60.08 52.96 2.83
CA TYR A 110 60.33 54.38 2.53
C TYR A 110 61.07 54.61 1.20
N VAL A 111 61.90 53.66 0.76
CA VAL A 111 62.60 53.77 -0.54
C VAL A 111 61.62 53.63 -1.70
N CYS A 112 60.61 52.76 -1.57
CA CYS A 112 59.54 52.61 -2.54
C CYS A 112 58.70 53.90 -2.71
N GLN A 113 58.56 54.72 -1.66
CA GLN A 113 57.82 55.99 -1.73
C GLN A 113 58.43 56.97 -2.73
N THR A 114 59.75 56.98 -2.86
CA THR A 114 60.49 57.84 -3.79
C THR A 114 60.74 57.18 -5.15
N SER A 115 60.28 55.94 -5.34
CA SER A 115 60.42 55.22 -6.62
C SER A 115 59.40 55.73 -7.63
N LYS A 116 59.80 55.74 -8.92
CA LYS A 116 58.90 55.98 -10.06
C LYS A 116 57.68 55.05 -10.05
N GLN A 117 57.80 53.87 -9.46
CA GLN A 117 56.72 52.87 -9.41
C GLN A 117 55.51 53.30 -8.57
N HIS A 118 55.70 54.17 -7.57
CA HIS A 118 54.63 54.68 -6.72
C HIS A 118 54.54 56.22 -6.81
N GLU A 119 55.06 56.79 -7.89
CA GLU A 119 55.01 58.23 -8.16
C GLU A 119 53.52 58.66 -8.25
N ASN A 120 53.12 59.59 -7.38
CA ASN A 120 51.73 60.05 -7.20
C ASN A 120 50.74 59.06 -6.57
N HIS A 121 51.16 57.88 -6.10
CA HIS A 121 50.25 56.99 -5.37
C HIS A 121 50.02 57.48 -3.93
N LYS A 122 48.77 57.37 -3.45
CA LYS A 122 48.43 57.73 -2.07
C LYS A 122 48.92 56.65 -1.11
N LEU A 123 49.90 57.01 -0.27
CA LEU A 123 50.48 56.14 0.75
C LEU A 123 49.96 56.50 2.14
N ARG A 124 49.82 55.50 3.02
CA ARG A 124 49.50 55.68 4.44
C ARG A 124 50.40 54.81 5.33
N PRO A 125 50.62 55.16 6.60
CA PRO A 125 51.28 54.25 7.54
C PRO A 125 50.57 52.89 7.57
N VAL A 126 51.35 51.81 7.59
CA VAL A 126 50.81 50.43 7.57
C VAL A 126 49.84 50.20 8.73
N GLN A 127 50.11 50.75 9.91
CA GLN A 127 49.24 50.60 11.08
C GLN A 127 47.86 51.22 10.86
N GLU A 128 47.79 52.41 10.29
CA GLU A 128 46.53 53.11 10.02
C GLU A 128 45.72 52.41 8.94
N ALA A 129 46.37 52.04 7.83
CA ALA A 129 45.72 51.30 6.75
C ALA A 129 45.23 49.93 7.26
N ALA A 130 46.05 49.20 8.01
CA ALA A 130 45.69 47.91 8.57
C ALA A 130 44.49 48.01 9.50
N GLU A 131 44.40 49.03 10.36
CA GLU A 131 43.25 49.19 11.25
C GLU A 131 41.96 49.49 10.46
N GLU A 132 42.02 50.38 9.46
CA GLU A 132 40.87 50.67 8.60
C GLU A 132 40.38 49.41 7.84
N TYR A 133 41.28 48.65 7.22
CA TYR A 133 40.90 47.44 6.49
C TYR A 133 40.44 46.32 7.44
N LYS A 134 41.02 46.21 8.65
CA LYS A 134 40.52 45.31 9.70
C LYS A 134 39.10 45.68 10.10
N ASP A 135 38.78 46.96 10.26
CA ASP A 135 37.43 47.41 10.59
C ASP A 135 36.43 47.16 9.46
N LYS A 136 36.83 47.36 8.21
CA LYS A 136 36.03 46.96 7.03
C LYS A 136 35.74 45.46 7.04
N LEU A 137 36.75 44.63 7.33
CA LEU A 137 36.59 43.17 7.41
C LEU A 137 35.76 42.74 8.62
N ARG A 138 35.93 43.34 9.81
CA ARG A 138 35.11 43.09 10.99
C ARG A 138 33.64 43.41 10.71
N THR A 139 33.38 44.52 10.02
CA THR A 139 32.03 44.91 9.59
C THR A 139 31.43 43.90 8.61
N ALA A 140 32.22 43.41 7.65
CA ALA A 140 31.78 42.38 6.69
C ALA A 140 31.60 40.99 7.35
N LEU A 141 32.32 40.70 8.44
CA LEU A 141 32.25 39.42 9.15
C LEU A 141 30.95 39.25 9.95
N ALA A 142 30.41 40.33 10.53
CA ALA A 142 29.22 40.25 11.37
C ALA A 142 27.97 39.67 10.65
N PRO A 143 27.63 40.09 9.40
CA PRO A 143 26.57 39.45 8.61
C PRO A 143 26.81 37.95 8.33
N LEU A 144 28.07 37.55 8.07
CA LEU A 144 28.42 36.16 7.81
C LEU A 144 28.23 35.29 9.06
N GLN A 145 28.63 35.77 10.24
CA GLN A 145 28.37 35.09 11.51
C GLN A 145 26.88 34.97 11.82
N LYS A 146 26.07 36.00 11.49
CA LYS A 146 24.61 35.93 11.62
C LYS A 146 24.00 34.89 10.67
N LYS A 147 24.44 34.83 9.41
CA LYS A 147 24.02 33.79 8.46
C LYS A 147 24.40 32.40 8.97
N LEU A 148 25.62 32.20 9.46
CA LEU A 148 26.07 30.92 10.01
C LEU A 148 25.15 30.41 11.13
N LYS A 149 24.73 31.30 12.06
CA LYS A 149 23.76 30.95 13.11
C LYS A 149 22.42 30.52 12.52
N ALA A 150 21.88 31.29 11.57
CA ALA A 150 20.61 30.96 10.91
C ALA A 150 20.68 29.61 10.16
N PHE A 151 21.76 29.34 9.44
CA PHE A 151 21.97 28.04 8.78
C PHE A 151 22.05 26.88 9.78
N ASN A 152 22.70 27.07 10.93
CA ASN A 152 22.75 26.05 11.98
C ASN A 152 21.38 25.79 12.63
N GLU A 153 20.56 26.82 12.82
CA GLU A 153 19.18 26.68 13.31
C GLU A 153 18.31 25.89 12.32
N VAL A 154 18.36 26.24 11.04
CA VAL A 154 17.63 25.50 9.98
C VAL A 154 18.13 24.07 9.88
N LYS A 155 19.44 23.83 9.92
CA LYS A 155 20.03 22.48 9.90
C LYS A 155 19.47 21.61 11.03
N LEU A 156 19.38 22.15 12.25
CA LEU A 156 18.84 21.41 13.39
C LEU A 156 17.38 20.99 13.15
N VAL A 157 16.57 21.89 12.59
CA VAL A 157 15.17 21.59 12.23
C VAL A 157 15.10 20.51 11.14
N CYS A 158 15.95 20.59 10.11
CA CYS A 158 16.03 19.57 9.07
C CYS A 158 16.43 18.20 9.63
N ASP A 159 17.44 18.15 10.51
CA ASP A 159 17.90 16.92 11.16
C ASP A 159 16.77 16.28 11.98
N GLN A 160 16.05 17.08 12.78
CA GLN A 160 14.87 16.62 13.55
C GLN A 160 13.74 16.12 12.65
N THR A 161 13.48 16.82 11.55
CA THR A 161 12.44 16.45 10.57
C THR A 161 12.77 15.11 9.92
N ALA A 162 14.04 14.87 9.56
CA ALA A 162 14.48 13.61 8.98
C ALA A 162 14.31 12.43 9.97
N GLU A 163 14.63 12.63 11.24
CA GLU A 163 14.39 11.62 12.29
C GLU A 163 12.89 11.34 12.49
N HIS A 164 12.05 12.37 12.42
CA HIS A 164 10.61 12.23 12.51
C HIS A 164 10.04 11.43 11.33
N ILE A 165 10.43 11.77 10.10
CA ILE A 165 10.03 11.05 8.87
C ILE A 165 10.36 9.57 9.00
N LYS A 166 11.59 9.25 9.44
CA LYS A 166 12.03 7.86 9.65
C LYS A 166 11.16 7.14 10.69
N SER A 167 10.88 7.79 11.81
CA SER A 167 10.07 7.22 12.89
C SER A 167 8.61 7.00 12.47
N GLN A 168 8.04 7.95 11.72
CA GLN A 168 6.70 7.89 11.18
C GLN A 168 6.56 6.77 10.14
N ALA A 169 7.55 6.61 9.24
CA ALA A 169 7.57 5.51 8.27
C ALA A 169 7.58 4.14 8.97
N GLN A 170 8.46 3.95 9.96
CA GLN A 170 8.54 2.69 10.71
C GLN A 170 7.25 2.38 11.48
N ARG A 171 6.60 3.41 12.07
CA ARG A 171 5.33 3.23 12.75
C ARG A 171 4.23 2.82 11.77
N THR A 172 4.14 3.50 10.64
CA THR A 172 3.15 3.23 9.58
C THR A 172 3.34 1.81 9.03
N GLU A 173 4.58 1.40 8.78
CA GLU A 173 4.91 0.04 8.34
C GLU A 173 4.40 -1.02 9.33
N ARG A 174 4.62 -0.82 10.64
CA ARG A 174 4.11 -1.74 11.67
C ARG A 174 2.58 -1.81 11.67
N GLN A 175 1.90 -0.67 11.55
CA GLN A 175 0.44 -0.64 11.50
C GLN A 175 -0.11 -1.37 10.27
N ILE A 176 0.49 -1.17 9.09
CA ILE A 176 0.14 -1.91 7.88
C ILE A 176 0.27 -3.42 8.13
N LYS A 177 1.41 -3.88 8.69
CA LYS A 177 1.62 -5.30 8.99
C LYS A 177 0.56 -5.86 9.94
N MET A 178 0.23 -5.13 11.01
CA MET A 178 -0.80 -5.55 11.97
C MET A 178 -2.18 -5.69 11.33
N GLU A 179 -2.59 -4.77 10.43
CA GLU A 179 -3.88 -4.90 9.73
C GLU A 179 -3.91 -6.12 8.80
N PHE A 180 -2.82 -6.41 8.09
CA PHE A 180 -2.72 -7.62 7.27
C PHE A 180 -2.71 -8.91 8.12
N GLU A 181 -2.08 -8.89 9.29
CA GLU A 181 -2.10 -10.03 10.23
C GLU A 181 -3.53 -10.35 10.70
N LYS A 182 -4.36 -9.34 10.98
CA LYS A 182 -5.78 -9.54 11.33
C LYS A 182 -6.54 -10.25 10.20
N LEU A 183 -6.34 -9.83 8.95
CA LEU A 183 -6.95 -10.48 7.78
C LEU A 183 -6.46 -11.93 7.62
N GLN A 184 -5.17 -12.19 7.80
CA GLN A 184 -4.62 -13.53 7.75
C GLN A 184 -5.18 -14.44 8.86
N GLN A 185 -5.32 -13.92 10.08
CA GLN A 185 -5.92 -14.64 11.20
C GLN A 185 -7.37 -14.99 10.92
N PHE A 186 -8.15 -14.05 10.37
CA PHE A 186 -9.52 -14.30 9.93
C PHE A 186 -9.59 -15.45 8.91
N LEU A 187 -8.75 -15.41 7.87
CA LEU A 187 -8.72 -16.45 6.83
C LEU A 187 -8.36 -17.83 7.40
N LYS A 188 -7.35 -17.89 8.29
CA LYS A 188 -6.99 -19.14 8.99
C LYS A 188 -8.13 -19.67 9.85
N GLY A 189 -8.87 -18.77 10.51
CA GLY A 189 -10.05 -19.15 11.30
C GLY A 189 -11.17 -19.73 10.45
N GLU A 190 -11.50 -19.10 9.32
CA GLU A 190 -12.51 -19.60 8.39
C GLU A 190 -12.10 -20.93 7.73
N GLU A 191 -10.82 -21.10 7.39
CA GLU A 191 -10.27 -22.37 6.92
C GLU A 191 -10.42 -23.48 7.97
N ALA A 192 -9.98 -23.24 9.20
CA ALA A 192 -10.07 -24.20 10.30
C ALA A 192 -11.53 -24.59 10.60
N ALA A 193 -12.44 -23.62 10.64
CA ALA A 193 -13.86 -23.86 10.85
C ALA A 193 -14.48 -24.72 9.73
N ARG A 194 -14.08 -24.47 8.48
CA ARG A 194 -14.56 -25.25 7.34
C ARG A 194 -14.05 -26.69 7.38
N ILE A 195 -12.78 -26.89 7.71
CA ILE A 195 -12.19 -28.23 7.86
C ILE A 195 -12.85 -28.97 9.04
N ALA A 196 -13.09 -28.30 10.16
CA ALA A 196 -13.78 -28.91 11.30
C ALA A 196 -15.19 -29.38 10.94
N ALA A 197 -15.97 -28.57 10.21
CA ALA A 197 -17.30 -28.97 9.75
C ALA A 197 -17.29 -30.16 8.79
N LEU A 198 -16.24 -30.30 7.96
CA LEU A 198 -16.03 -31.47 7.11
C LEU A 198 -15.71 -32.73 7.94
N ARG A 199 -14.81 -32.60 8.93
CA ARG A 199 -14.43 -33.72 9.82
C ARG A 199 -15.60 -34.23 10.65
N GLU A 200 -16.45 -33.33 11.13
CA GLU A 200 -17.68 -33.70 11.85
C GLU A 200 -18.63 -34.53 10.96
N GLU A 201 -18.81 -34.11 9.71
CA GLU A 201 -19.64 -34.87 8.76
C GLU A 201 -19.04 -36.23 8.41
N GLU A 202 -17.72 -36.29 8.21
CA GLU A 202 -16.98 -37.54 8.02
C GLU A 202 -17.20 -38.51 9.18
N GLU A 203 -17.02 -38.05 10.43
CA GLU A 203 -17.19 -38.85 11.63
C GLU A 203 -18.61 -39.39 11.75
N GLN A 204 -19.62 -38.52 11.59
CA GLN A 204 -21.03 -38.91 11.65
C GLN A 204 -21.39 -39.98 10.60
N LYS A 205 -20.91 -39.83 9.36
CA LYS A 205 -21.17 -40.81 8.29
C LYS A 205 -20.40 -42.11 8.51
N SER A 206 -19.16 -42.03 8.99
CA SER A 206 -18.31 -43.18 9.31
C SER A 206 -18.93 -44.02 10.44
N GLN A 207 -19.35 -43.37 11.53
CA GLN A 207 -19.96 -44.03 12.67
C GLN A 207 -21.27 -44.73 12.30
N MET A 208 -22.13 -44.09 11.50
CA MET A 208 -23.34 -44.74 10.97
C MET A 208 -23.01 -46.02 10.19
N MET A 209 -21.95 -45.99 9.38
CA MET A 209 -21.56 -47.15 8.58
C MET A 209 -20.99 -48.27 9.47
N LYS A 210 -20.23 -47.91 10.50
CA LYS A 210 -19.69 -48.84 11.49
C LYS A 210 -20.80 -49.61 12.21
N GLU A 211 -21.83 -48.92 12.71
CA GLU A 211 -22.99 -49.54 13.37
C GLU A 211 -23.74 -50.50 12.44
N LYS A 212 -23.88 -50.14 11.16
CA LYS A 212 -24.49 -51.03 10.16
C LYS A 212 -23.65 -52.29 9.91
N ILE A 213 -22.32 -52.15 9.83
CA ILE A 213 -21.40 -53.28 9.66
C ILE A 213 -21.45 -54.21 10.88
N GLU A 214 -21.46 -53.66 12.10
CA GLU A 214 -21.56 -54.44 13.34
C GLU A 214 -22.86 -55.26 13.36
N LYS A 215 -24.01 -54.62 13.08
CA LYS A 215 -25.30 -55.31 13.00
C LYS A 215 -25.30 -56.44 11.96
N MET A 216 -24.79 -56.17 10.75
CA MET A 216 -24.67 -57.20 9.72
C MET A 216 -23.74 -58.34 10.15
N THR A 217 -22.66 -58.04 10.87
CA THR A 217 -21.72 -59.05 11.36
C THR A 217 -22.36 -59.99 12.39
N GLU A 218 -23.21 -59.44 13.27
CA GLU A 218 -24.01 -60.22 14.23
C GLU A 218 -25.03 -61.12 13.51
N GLU A 219 -25.76 -60.57 12.53
CA GLU A 219 -26.72 -61.33 11.72
C GLU A 219 -26.02 -62.46 10.94
N ILE A 220 -24.85 -62.19 10.33
CA ILE A 220 -24.04 -63.19 9.62
C ILE A 220 -23.57 -64.30 10.57
N SER A 221 -23.12 -63.95 11.76
CA SER A 221 -22.64 -64.91 12.76
C SER A 221 -23.78 -65.80 13.25
N SER A 222 -24.94 -65.22 13.57
CA SER A 222 -26.14 -65.98 13.96
C SER A 222 -26.59 -66.95 12.87
N LEU A 223 -26.63 -66.51 11.61
CA LEU A 223 -27.00 -67.36 10.49
C LEU A 223 -25.97 -68.47 10.26
N SER A 224 -24.68 -68.16 10.37
CA SER A 224 -23.60 -69.13 10.22
C SER A 224 -23.64 -70.23 11.29
N GLU A 225 -23.99 -69.89 12.54
CA GLU A 225 -24.17 -70.87 13.61
C GLU A 225 -25.38 -71.79 13.38
N GLN A 226 -26.48 -71.23 12.89
CA GLN A 226 -27.67 -72.01 12.52
C GLN A 226 -27.36 -72.99 11.39
N ILE A 227 -26.69 -72.54 10.33
CA ILE A 227 -26.25 -73.38 9.21
C ILE A 227 -25.36 -74.51 9.72
N ARG A 228 -24.32 -74.19 10.51
CA ARG A 228 -23.40 -75.18 11.06
C ARG A 228 -24.11 -76.23 11.91
N ALA A 229 -25.08 -75.82 12.74
CA ALA A 229 -25.85 -76.74 13.57
C ALA A 229 -26.72 -77.69 12.73
N ILE A 230 -27.31 -77.20 11.64
CA ILE A 230 -28.08 -78.03 10.71
C ILE A 230 -27.16 -78.99 9.93
N GLU A 231 -26.01 -78.51 9.44
CA GLU A 231 -25.01 -79.33 8.76
C GLU A 231 -24.49 -80.46 9.67
N GLN A 232 -24.30 -80.20 10.96
CA GLN A 232 -23.89 -81.21 11.93
C GLN A 232 -24.98 -82.27 12.15
N GLU A 233 -26.25 -81.88 12.24
CA GLU A 233 -27.38 -82.81 12.38
C GLU A 233 -27.58 -83.66 11.11
N LEU A 234 -27.33 -83.09 9.93
CA LEU A 234 -27.33 -83.83 8.65
C LEU A 234 -26.25 -84.91 8.56
N GLY A 235 -25.14 -84.76 9.32
CA GLY A 235 -24.06 -85.75 9.40
C GLY A 235 -24.22 -86.81 10.50
N ALA A 236 -25.31 -86.80 11.26
CA ALA A 236 -25.57 -87.76 12.33
C ALA A 236 -26.03 -89.13 11.79
N GLU A 237 -25.90 -90.19 12.60
CA GLU A 237 -26.43 -91.52 12.25
C GLU A 237 -27.96 -91.51 12.09
N ASP A 238 -28.47 -92.34 11.17
CA ASP A 238 -29.86 -92.32 10.67
C ASP A 238 -30.93 -92.26 11.78
N VAL A 239 -30.80 -93.07 12.82
CA VAL A 239 -31.79 -93.11 13.92
C VAL A 239 -31.76 -91.81 14.73
N SER A 240 -30.58 -91.27 15.02
CA SER A 240 -30.39 -90.03 15.76
C SER A 240 -30.90 -88.83 14.96
N PHE A 241 -30.62 -88.79 13.66
CA PHE A 241 -31.15 -87.77 12.74
C PHE A 241 -32.69 -87.78 12.70
N LEU A 242 -33.30 -88.95 12.56
CA LEU A 242 -34.77 -89.07 12.50
C LEU A 242 -35.44 -88.65 13.82
N GLN A 243 -34.78 -88.86 14.96
CA GLN A 243 -35.27 -88.39 16.26
C GLN A 243 -35.24 -86.85 16.39
N SER A 244 -34.20 -86.18 15.87
CA SER A 244 -34.09 -84.71 15.93
C SER A 244 -34.73 -83.97 14.74
N TYR A 245 -35.09 -84.67 13.66
CA TYR A 245 -35.56 -84.09 12.39
C TYR A 245 -36.61 -82.98 12.53
N LYS A 246 -37.62 -83.18 13.39
CA LYS A 246 -38.68 -82.18 13.59
C LYS A 246 -38.15 -80.87 14.17
N ASP A 247 -37.13 -80.93 15.02
CA ASP A 247 -36.52 -79.75 15.63
C ASP A 247 -35.51 -79.11 14.67
N THR A 248 -34.80 -79.90 13.86
CA THR A 248 -33.96 -79.41 12.75
C THR A 248 -34.76 -78.60 11.74
N VAL A 249 -35.93 -79.10 11.31
CA VAL A 249 -36.82 -78.41 10.35
C VAL A 249 -37.31 -77.08 10.91
N LYS A 250 -37.68 -77.01 12.20
CA LYS A 250 -38.05 -75.74 12.84
C LYS A 250 -36.88 -74.76 12.88
N ARG A 251 -35.65 -75.26 13.12
CA ARG A 251 -34.44 -74.43 13.12
C ARG A 251 -34.08 -73.92 11.71
N ALA A 252 -34.35 -74.72 10.69
CA ALA A 252 -34.14 -74.36 9.28
C ALA A 252 -35.16 -73.34 8.75
N GLN A 253 -36.31 -73.18 9.42
CA GLN A 253 -37.28 -72.12 9.12
C GLN A 253 -36.78 -70.77 9.67
N CYS A 254 -35.71 -70.25 9.07
CA CYS A 254 -35.15 -68.95 9.42
C CYS A 254 -36.11 -67.83 8.99
N THR A 255 -36.30 -66.83 9.86
CA THR A 255 -37.17 -65.66 9.63
C THR A 255 -36.38 -64.36 9.42
N LEU A 256 -35.05 -64.45 9.30
CA LEU A 256 -34.19 -63.30 9.03
C LEU A 256 -34.56 -62.68 7.67
N GLN A 257 -34.68 -61.36 7.64
CA GLN A 257 -34.92 -60.62 6.41
C GLN A 257 -33.66 -60.58 5.54
N ASP A 258 -33.85 -60.53 4.23
CA ASP A 258 -32.74 -60.37 3.30
C ASP A 258 -31.98 -59.04 3.56
N PRO A 259 -30.64 -59.03 3.45
CA PRO A 259 -29.88 -57.80 3.66
C PRO A 259 -30.23 -56.74 2.60
N GLU A 260 -30.64 -55.55 3.05
CA GLU A 260 -30.83 -54.43 2.14
C GLU A 260 -29.49 -53.93 1.58
N LYS A 261 -29.44 -53.68 0.27
CA LYS A 261 -28.32 -52.96 -0.35
C LYS A 261 -28.37 -51.50 0.07
N VAL A 262 -27.52 -51.13 1.03
CA VAL A 262 -27.42 -49.75 1.50
C VAL A 262 -26.47 -48.95 0.63
N SER A 263 -26.98 -47.98 -0.13
CA SER A 263 -26.18 -46.84 -0.61
C SER A 263 -26.06 -45.82 0.51
N GLY A 264 -24.96 -45.88 1.28
CA GLY A 264 -24.67 -44.86 2.30
C GLY A 264 -24.37 -43.51 1.65
N PRO A 265 -25.00 -42.40 2.06
CA PRO A 265 -24.71 -41.10 1.48
C PRO A 265 -23.27 -40.70 1.81
N LEU A 266 -22.45 -40.49 0.77
CA LEU A 266 -21.16 -39.82 0.87
C LEU A 266 -21.36 -38.41 1.45
N PHE A 267 -20.30 -37.83 2.01
CA PHE A 267 -20.37 -36.44 2.49
C PHE A 267 -20.58 -35.47 1.32
N ASP A 268 -21.32 -34.39 1.58
CA ASP A 268 -21.71 -33.41 0.57
C ASP A 268 -20.54 -32.47 0.25
N VAL A 269 -19.78 -32.81 -0.79
CA VAL A 269 -18.64 -32.00 -1.25
C VAL A 269 -19.06 -30.58 -1.65
N ALA A 270 -20.24 -30.42 -2.26
CA ALA A 270 -20.74 -29.13 -2.73
C ALA A 270 -21.11 -28.21 -1.55
N LYS A 271 -21.63 -28.75 -0.45
CA LYS A 271 -21.84 -28.00 0.80
C LYS A 271 -20.56 -27.40 1.36
N HIS A 272 -19.42 -28.09 1.22
CA HIS A 272 -18.14 -27.64 1.76
C HIS A 272 -17.36 -26.71 0.81
N LEU A 273 -17.34 -27.01 -0.49
CA LEU A 273 -16.55 -26.26 -1.49
C LEU A 273 -17.37 -25.24 -2.28
N GLY A 274 -18.69 -25.41 -2.36
CA GLY A 274 -19.60 -24.55 -3.13
C GLY A 274 -19.50 -23.10 -2.70
N ASN A 275 -19.08 -22.24 -3.63
CA ASN A 275 -18.88 -20.81 -3.44
C ASN A 275 -18.02 -20.44 -2.22
N LEU A 276 -17.08 -21.33 -1.81
CA LEU A 276 -16.27 -21.13 -0.60
C LEU A 276 -15.56 -19.77 -0.59
N LYS A 277 -14.89 -19.41 -1.69
CA LYS A 277 -14.16 -18.14 -1.81
C LYS A 277 -15.09 -16.93 -1.65
N TYR A 278 -16.28 -16.97 -2.25
CA TYR A 278 -17.26 -15.90 -2.17
C TYR A 278 -17.81 -15.76 -0.75
N ARG A 279 -18.20 -16.87 -0.11
CA ARG A 279 -18.73 -16.86 1.26
C ARG A 279 -17.71 -16.35 2.29
N VAL A 280 -16.43 -16.73 2.14
CA VAL A 280 -15.35 -16.22 3.00
C VAL A 280 -15.16 -14.72 2.78
N TRP A 281 -15.16 -14.25 1.52
CA TRP A 281 -15.07 -12.83 1.20
C TRP A 281 -16.27 -12.02 1.75
N GLU A 282 -17.49 -12.54 1.60
CA GLU A 282 -18.72 -11.91 2.11
C GLU A 282 -18.70 -11.78 3.63
N LYS A 283 -18.27 -12.82 4.36
CA LYS A 283 -18.04 -12.72 5.80
C LYS A 283 -16.95 -11.72 6.15
N MET A 284 -15.88 -11.66 5.36
CA MET A 284 -14.79 -10.71 5.57
C MET A 284 -15.28 -9.26 5.47
N LEU A 285 -16.24 -8.96 4.59
CA LEU A 285 -16.87 -7.63 4.52
C LEU A 285 -17.55 -7.22 5.83
N GLY A 286 -18.14 -8.17 6.57
CA GLY A 286 -18.73 -7.89 7.88
C GLY A 286 -17.71 -7.52 8.96
N THR A 287 -16.45 -7.96 8.80
CA THR A 287 -15.36 -7.72 9.75
C THR A 287 -14.55 -6.46 9.43
N VAL A 288 -14.52 -6.05 8.15
CA VAL A 288 -13.75 -4.88 7.68
C VAL A 288 -14.61 -3.62 7.79
N GLN A 289 -14.21 -2.68 8.64
CA GLN A 289 -14.87 -1.38 8.75
C GLN A 289 -14.39 -0.45 7.65
N TYR A 290 -15.32 -0.01 6.80
CA TYR A 290 -15.07 1.09 5.87
C TYR A 290 -15.51 2.40 6.50
N THR A 291 -14.54 3.30 6.74
CA THR A 291 -14.83 4.65 7.19
C THR A 291 -14.53 5.62 6.04
N PRO A 292 -15.51 6.39 5.56
CA PRO A 292 -15.31 7.32 4.44
C PRO A 292 -14.41 8.50 4.81
N VAL A 293 -14.02 8.62 6.08
CA VAL A 293 -13.29 9.75 6.65
C VAL A 293 -12.09 9.26 7.44
N THR A 294 -10.92 9.83 7.15
CA THR A 294 -9.68 9.63 7.91
C THR A 294 -9.08 10.97 8.34
N LEU A 295 -8.35 10.98 9.46
CA LEU A 295 -7.74 12.15 10.05
C LEU A 295 -6.26 12.22 9.66
N ASP A 296 -5.79 13.37 9.21
CA ASP A 296 -4.38 13.56 8.79
C ASP A 296 -3.48 13.82 10.02
N PRO A 297 -2.57 12.87 10.36
CA PRO A 297 -1.67 13.02 11.51
C PRO A 297 -0.75 14.23 11.42
N ASN A 298 -0.39 14.65 10.20
CA ASN A 298 0.53 15.77 9.99
C ASN A 298 -0.10 17.13 10.32
N THR A 299 -1.42 17.15 10.54
CA THR A 299 -2.16 18.36 10.87
C THR A 299 -2.72 18.35 12.28
N ALA A 300 -2.49 17.27 13.04
CA ALA A 300 -2.99 17.13 14.39
C ALA A 300 -2.27 18.09 15.34
N HIS A 301 -3.02 18.86 16.12
CA HIS A 301 -2.45 19.70 17.17
C HIS A 301 -1.69 18.84 18.20
N PRO A 302 -0.55 19.28 18.77
CA PRO A 302 0.26 18.50 19.73
C PRO A 302 -0.45 17.97 21.01
N ASN A 303 -1.67 18.44 21.29
CA ASN A 303 -2.47 18.02 22.45
C ASN A 303 -3.57 17.02 22.05
N LEU A 304 -3.52 16.52 20.82
CA LEU A 304 -4.46 15.58 20.26
C LEU A 304 -3.70 14.30 19.90
N SER A 305 -4.30 13.16 20.21
CA SER A 305 -3.85 11.84 19.79
C SER A 305 -4.91 11.24 18.88
N LEU A 306 -4.50 10.73 17.72
CA LEU A 306 -5.37 10.01 16.79
C LEU A 306 -5.42 8.52 17.15
N SER A 307 -6.53 7.86 16.84
CA SER A 307 -6.65 6.40 16.87
C SER A 307 -5.79 5.76 15.78
N GLU A 308 -5.51 4.46 15.91
CA GLU A 308 -4.63 3.74 14.99
C GLU A 308 -5.17 3.65 13.57
N ASP A 309 -6.49 3.56 13.43
CA ASP A 309 -7.24 3.55 12.18
C ASP A 309 -7.50 4.96 11.61
N LEU A 310 -7.01 6.00 12.30
CA LEU A 310 -7.15 7.41 11.93
C LEU A 310 -8.61 7.89 11.84
N THR A 311 -9.56 7.22 12.49
CA THR A 311 -10.99 7.60 12.45
C THR A 311 -11.41 8.46 13.65
N SER A 312 -10.62 8.47 14.72
CA SER A 312 -10.98 9.09 16.01
C SER A 312 -9.86 9.96 16.57
N VAL A 313 -10.23 10.98 17.35
CA VAL A 313 -9.30 11.88 18.03
C VAL A 313 -9.61 11.97 19.52
N LYS A 314 -8.57 11.99 20.36
CA LYS A 314 -8.66 12.16 21.80
C LYS A 314 -7.74 13.29 22.25
N ARG A 315 -8.16 14.07 23.26
CA ARG A 315 -7.31 15.10 23.86
C ARG A 315 -6.35 14.45 24.86
N THR A 316 -5.05 14.68 24.70
CA THR A 316 -4.05 14.21 25.66
C THR A 316 -3.92 15.20 26.81
N ALA A 317 -3.85 14.71 28.05
CA ALA A 317 -3.56 15.55 29.21
C ALA A 317 -2.11 16.06 29.11
N ARG A 318 -1.91 17.37 29.28
CA ARG A 318 -0.62 18.06 29.15
C ARG A 318 0.52 17.27 29.80
N LYS A 319 1.49 16.80 29.01
CA LYS A 319 2.89 16.72 29.46
C LYS A 319 3.59 18.00 28.99
N ARG A 320 4.12 18.79 29.92
CA ARG A 320 5.03 19.90 29.65
C ARG A 320 6.28 19.34 28.95
N SER A 321 6.32 19.32 27.62
CA SER A 321 7.58 19.21 26.87
C SER A 321 7.64 20.31 25.80
N ARG A 322 8.88 20.64 25.44
CA ARG A 322 9.33 21.85 24.73
C ARG A 322 8.52 22.19 23.47
N ARG A 323 8.29 23.49 23.28
CA ARG A 323 7.73 24.11 22.08
C ARG A 323 8.63 23.80 20.87
N GLU A 324 8.06 23.14 19.85
CA GLU A 324 8.59 23.13 18.49
C GLU A 324 8.10 24.37 17.72
N PRO A 325 8.93 25.01 16.88
CA PRO A 325 8.49 26.13 16.04
C PRO A 325 7.91 25.59 14.72
N TYR A 326 6.62 25.83 14.48
CA TYR A 326 6.00 25.66 13.17
C TYR A 326 6.05 26.97 12.36
N GLU A 327 6.07 26.80 11.04
CA GLU A 327 6.12 27.83 10.01
C GLU A 327 5.14 29.00 10.21
N THR A 328 5.60 30.18 9.78
CA THR A 328 4.89 31.45 9.74
C THR A 328 3.50 31.34 9.08
N ARG A 329 2.44 31.61 9.87
CA ARG A 329 1.09 31.91 9.35
C ARG A 329 1.03 33.34 8.79
N PRO A 330 0.21 33.60 7.75
CA PRO A 330 -0.20 34.97 7.41
C PRO A 330 -0.94 35.60 8.59
N LYS A 331 -0.64 36.87 8.88
CA LYS A 331 -1.25 37.63 9.98
C LYS A 331 -2.76 37.76 9.77
N GLY A 332 -3.52 37.27 10.75
CA GLY A 332 -4.96 37.47 10.86
C GLY A 332 -5.67 36.22 11.34
N ASN A 333 -5.63 35.94 12.65
CA ASN A 333 -6.76 35.39 13.41
C ASN A 333 -6.39 35.20 14.89
N ALA A 334 -7.33 35.62 15.75
CA ALA A 334 -7.26 35.67 17.21
C ALA A 334 -7.26 34.25 17.88
N PRO A 335 -7.08 34.14 19.20
CA PRO A 335 -6.59 32.92 19.85
C PRO A 335 -7.70 31.87 20.08
N PHE A 336 -7.29 30.59 20.10
CA PHE A 336 -8.07 29.37 20.31
C PHE A 336 -8.80 28.79 19.08
N SER A 337 -8.04 28.13 18.21
CA SER A 337 -8.57 27.21 17.19
C SER A 337 -7.72 25.94 17.15
N PHE A 338 -8.28 24.78 17.52
CA PHE A 338 -7.64 23.48 17.31
C PHE A 338 -8.02 23.00 15.90
N LEU A 339 -7.02 22.73 15.05
CA LEU A 339 -7.23 22.26 13.68
C LEU A 339 -6.85 20.78 13.61
N VAL A 340 -7.68 19.97 12.96
CA VAL A 340 -7.34 18.64 12.44
C VAL A 340 -7.87 18.62 11.01
N ARG A 341 -7.04 18.32 10.02
CA ARG A 341 -7.49 18.15 8.64
C ARG A 341 -8.18 16.79 8.52
N ILE A 342 -9.36 16.81 7.93
CA ILE A 342 -10.17 15.64 7.67
C ILE A 342 -10.02 15.29 6.19
N SER A 343 -9.69 14.05 5.88
CA SER A 343 -9.70 13.53 4.51
C SER A 343 -10.96 12.71 4.36
N ALA A 344 -11.94 13.26 3.63
CA ALA A 344 -13.18 12.54 3.30
C ALA A 344 -13.08 12.02 1.86
N PHE A 345 -13.28 10.72 1.67
CA PHE A 345 -13.44 10.11 0.36
C PHE A 345 -14.93 10.13 0.00
N ALA A 346 -15.36 11.14 -0.76
CA ALA A 346 -16.64 11.08 -1.44
C ALA A 346 -16.52 10.08 -2.60
N SER A 347 -17.42 9.08 -2.61
CA SER A 347 -17.50 8.03 -3.63
C SER A 347 -17.32 8.57 -5.04
N VAL A 348 -16.33 8.00 -5.76
CA VAL A 348 -16.12 8.04 -7.22
C VAL A 348 -16.50 9.37 -7.88
N LYS A 349 -15.63 10.39 -7.79
CA LYS A 349 -15.26 11.30 -8.91
C LYS A 349 -14.40 12.52 -8.53
N THR A 350 -14.12 12.80 -7.27
CA THR A 350 -13.18 13.89 -6.92
C THR A 350 -12.36 13.50 -5.69
N ARG A 351 -11.04 13.33 -5.85
CA ARG A 351 -10.09 13.29 -4.73
C ARG A 351 -9.98 14.72 -4.18
N SER A 352 -10.79 15.09 -3.20
CA SER A 352 -10.69 16.40 -2.55
C SER A 352 -10.58 16.24 -1.04
N ALA A 353 -9.49 16.78 -0.46
CA ALA A 353 -9.31 16.83 0.99
C ALA A 353 -10.19 17.95 1.59
N VAL A 354 -11.03 17.63 2.57
CA VAL A 354 -12.02 18.57 3.16
C VAL A 354 -11.49 19.14 4.49
N ARG A 355 -11.14 20.42 4.53
CA ARG A 355 -10.71 21.04 5.79
C ARG A 355 -11.93 21.39 6.66
N VAL A 356 -12.18 20.63 7.72
CA VAL A 356 -13.26 20.90 8.69
C VAL A 356 -12.69 21.68 9.88
N LEU A 357 -13.26 22.86 10.16
CA LEU A 357 -12.97 23.66 11.35
C LEU A 357 -13.92 23.26 12.48
N LEU A 358 -13.42 22.61 13.53
CA LEU A 358 -14.18 22.33 14.74
C LEU A 358 -13.96 23.45 15.76
N ARG A 359 -15.00 24.26 16.02
CA ARG A 359 -14.98 25.29 17.07
C ARG A 359 -15.54 24.71 18.37
N ALA A 360 -14.71 24.53 19.39
CA ALA A 360 -15.17 24.17 20.73
C ALA A 360 -15.62 25.44 21.48
N VAL A 361 -16.88 25.48 21.91
CA VAL A 361 -17.42 26.61 22.69
C VAL A 361 -17.25 26.38 24.20
N THR A 362 -17.29 25.15 24.70
CA THR A 362 -17.03 24.78 26.13
C THR A 362 -16.66 23.28 26.29
N PRO A 363 -16.16 22.82 27.46
CA PRO A 363 -15.68 21.44 27.68
C PRO A 363 -16.72 20.32 27.57
N ALA A 364 -18.02 20.63 27.57
CA ALA A 364 -19.11 19.65 27.62
C ALA A 364 -19.87 19.49 26.29
N ASP A 365 -19.73 20.42 25.34
CA ASP A 365 -20.50 20.41 24.10
C ASP A 365 -19.57 20.50 22.87
N TRP A 366 -19.29 19.35 22.27
CA TRP A 366 -18.76 19.29 20.91
C TRP A 366 -19.95 19.37 19.94
N ARG A 367 -20.31 20.59 19.52
CA ARG A 367 -21.25 20.78 18.41
C ARG A 367 -20.47 21.18 17.15
N ALA A 368 -20.65 20.43 16.07
CA ALA A 368 -20.15 20.81 14.76
C ALA A 368 -21.04 21.94 14.21
N GLU A 369 -20.64 23.20 14.41
CA GLU A 369 -21.35 24.34 13.85
C GLU A 369 -20.57 24.96 12.68
N ARG A 370 -21.21 24.92 11.50
CA ARG A 370 -20.90 25.59 10.23
C ARG A 370 -19.47 25.37 9.66
N CYS A 371 -19.42 24.59 8.58
CA CYS A 371 -18.23 24.42 7.73
C CYS A 371 -18.09 25.60 6.75
N GLU A 372 -16.99 26.35 6.83
CA GLU A 372 -16.45 27.08 5.68
C GLU A 372 -15.38 26.20 5.02
N VAL A 373 -15.65 25.80 3.78
CA VAL A 373 -14.77 24.93 2.99
C VAL A 373 -13.70 25.80 2.32
N LEU A 374 -12.46 25.72 2.82
CA LEU A 374 -11.29 26.27 2.12
C LEU A 374 -10.47 25.11 1.54
N VAL A 375 -10.63 24.89 0.23
CA VAL A 375 -9.87 23.89 -0.54
C VAL A 375 -8.51 24.49 -0.92
N PHE A 376 -7.42 23.83 -0.52
CA PHE A 376 -6.09 24.04 -1.08
C PHE A 376 -5.64 22.71 -1.69
N VAL A 377 -5.54 22.68 -3.01
CA VAL A 377 -5.06 21.54 -3.81
C VAL A 377 -3.52 21.54 -3.79
N ARG A 378 -2.92 20.36 -3.63
CA ARG A 378 -1.47 20.15 -3.69
C ARG A 378 -1.19 19.58 -5.08
N GLU A 379 -0.37 20.26 -5.86
CA GLU A 379 -0.06 19.94 -7.27
C GLU A 379 0.60 18.55 -7.42
N GLU A 380 -0.17 17.54 -7.80
CA GLU A 380 0.21 16.69 -8.93
C GLU A 380 0.19 17.60 -10.17
N SER A 381 1.04 17.39 -11.20
CA SER A 381 1.07 18.31 -12.36
C SER A 381 -0.35 18.49 -12.88
N GLU A 382 -0.90 19.71 -12.77
CA GLU A 382 -2.31 19.99 -13.06
C GLU A 382 -2.73 19.34 -14.38
N VAL A 383 -1.82 19.37 -15.35
CA VAL A 383 -1.94 18.78 -16.69
C VAL A 383 -2.31 17.30 -16.69
N GLU A 384 -1.61 16.42 -15.95
CA GLU A 384 -1.89 14.97 -16.00
C GLU A 384 -3.25 14.63 -15.37
N THR A 385 -3.56 15.30 -14.24
CA THR A 385 -4.86 15.13 -13.59
C THR A 385 -6.01 15.75 -14.39
N GLU A 386 -5.77 16.86 -15.09
CA GLU A 386 -6.75 17.51 -15.96
C GLU A 386 -7.03 16.68 -17.20
N GLU A 387 -6.01 16.06 -17.80
CA GLU A 387 -6.18 15.15 -18.93
C GLU A 387 -7.01 13.91 -18.55
N GLU A 388 -6.73 13.27 -17.42
CA GLU A 388 -7.52 12.13 -16.94
C GLU A 388 -8.98 12.52 -16.66
N VAL A 389 -9.19 13.68 -16.03
CA VAL A 389 -10.54 14.20 -15.75
C VAL A 389 -11.26 14.54 -17.05
N ASP A 390 -10.60 15.18 -18.02
CA ASP A 390 -11.21 15.52 -19.30
C ASP A 390 -11.64 14.27 -20.05
N ILE A 391 -10.77 13.26 -20.14
CA ILE A 391 -11.08 11.95 -20.76
C ILE A 391 -12.28 11.29 -20.08
N LEU A 392 -12.31 11.25 -18.74
CA LEU A 392 -13.42 10.64 -17.99
C LEU A 392 -14.74 11.41 -18.17
N MET A 393 -14.66 12.73 -18.32
CA MET A 393 -15.82 13.59 -18.46
C MET A 393 -16.30 13.68 -19.91
N SER A 394 -15.45 13.40 -20.90
CA SER A 394 -15.80 13.40 -22.33
C SER A 394 -16.12 11.99 -22.86
N SER A 395 -16.09 10.95 -22.03
CA SER A 395 -16.36 9.55 -22.43
C SER A 395 -17.81 9.12 -22.15
N ASP A 396 -18.36 8.20 -22.97
CA ASP A 396 -19.65 7.54 -22.71
C ASP A 396 -19.69 6.92 -21.29
N ILE A 397 -20.74 7.18 -20.50
CA ILE A 397 -20.99 6.39 -19.29
C ILE A 397 -21.62 5.07 -19.75
N TYR A 398 -20.82 4.01 -19.76
CA TYR A 398 -21.18 2.71 -20.31
C TYR A 398 -21.41 1.66 -19.22
N SER A 399 -22.57 1.02 -19.25
CA SER A 399 -22.86 -0.21 -18.49
C SER A 399 -23.25 -1.32 -19.44
N ALA A 400 -22.72 -2.53 -19.23
CA ALA A 400 -23.12 -3.71 -19.98
C ALA A 400 -23.35 -4.87 -19.03
N THR A 401 -24.40 -5.63 -19.29
CA THR A 401 -24.81 -6.79 -18.47
C THR A 401 -25.28 -7.90 -19.39
N LEU A 402 -24.87 -9.13 -19.10
CA LEU A 402 -25.37 -10.33 -19.77
C LEU A 402 -26.66 -10.78 -19.08
N SER A 403 -27.78 -10.82 -19.81
CA SER A 403 -29.05 -11.31 -19.26
C SER A 403 -29.07 -12.83 -19.22
N THR A 404 -29.25 -13.41 -18.03
CA THR A 404 -29.39 -14.87 -17.83
C THR A 404 -30.84 -15.35 -17.83
N LYS A 405 -31.81 -14.43 -17.76
CA LYS A 405 -33.25 -14.72 -17.62
C LYS A 405 -33.86 -15.55 -18.75
N SER A 406 -33.25 -15.51 -19.93
CA SER A 406 -33.76 -16.15 -21.15
C SER A 406 -32.85 -17.26 -21.69
N ILE A 407 -31.83 -17.68 -20.94
CA ILE A 407 -30.87 -18.68 -21.43
C ILE A 407 -31.52 -20.06 -21.46
N SER A 408 -31.43 -20.73 -22.60
CA SER A 408 -31.82 -22.14 -22.75
C SER A 408 -30.77 -22.92 -23.53
N PHE A 409 -30.72 -24.23 -23.30
CA PHE A 409 -29.78 -25.14 -23.95
C PHE A 409 -30.53 -26.10 -24.87
N SER A 410 -30.06 -26.27 -26.10
CA SER A 410 -30.62 -27.23 -27.06
C SER A 410 -29.51 -28.09 -27.65
N ARG A 411 -29.75 -29.40 -27.82
CA ARG A 411 -28.75 -30.31 -28.40
C ARG A 411 -28.42 -29.88 -29.84
N THR A 412 -27.14 -29.78 -30.15
CA THR A 412 -26.66 -29.45 -31.49
C THR A 412 -26.75 -30.71 -32.34
N GLN A 413 -27.22 -30.62 -33.58
CA GLN A 413 -27.32 -31.78 -34.48
C GLN A 413 -26.30 -31.68 -35.62
N SER A 414 -25.80 -32.81 -36.09
CA SER A 414 -24.90 -32.96 -37.23
C SER A 414 -25.47 -33.96 -38.26
N GLY A 415 -25.17 -33.71 -39.55
CA GLY A 415 -25.59 -34.56 -40.67
C GLY A 415 -26.55 -33.85 -41.63
N TRP A 416 -26.36 -34.07 -42.95
CA TRP A 416 -27.09 -33.35 -44.01
C TRP A 416 -28.42 -34.02 -44.41
N LEU A 417 -28.53 -35.35 -44.23
CA LEU A 417 -29.77 -36.12 -44.47
C LEU A 417 -30.34 -36.80 -43.22
N PHE A 418 -29.48 -37.31 -42.33
CA PHE A 418 -29.89 -37.83 -41.02
C PHE A 418 -29.31 -36.91 -39.96
N ARG A 419 -30.18 -36.35 -39.10
CA ARG A 419 -29.77 -35.48 -38.01
C ARG A 419 -29.51 -36.34 -36.78
N GLU A 420 -28.26 -36.47 -36.40
CA GLU A 420 -27.85 -37.09 -35.15
C GLU A 420 -27.32 -36.02 -34.19
N ASP A 421 -27.46 -36.29 -32.90
CA ASP A 421 -26.94 -35.38 -31.89
C ASP A 421 -25.42 -35.31 -31.95
N LYS A 422 -24.91 -34.09 -32.03
CA LYS A 422 -23.50 -33.81 -32.23
C LYS A 422 -22.75 -34.11 -30.93
N THR A 423 -21.81 -35.04 -31.02
CA THR A 423 -20.80 -35.31 -30.00
C THR A 423 -19.42 -34.95 -30.54
N GLU A 424 -18.55 -34.42 -29.67
CA GLU A 424 -17.20 -34.02 -30.04
C GLU A 424 -16.24 -34.39 -28.90
N ARG A 425 -15.01 -34.80 -29.25
CA ARG A 425 -13.98 -35.06 -28.25
C ARG A 425 -13.32 -33.73 -27.88
N VAL A 426 -13.50 -33.30 -26.64
CA VAL A 426 -12.91 -32.05 -26.11
C VAL A 426 -11.90 -32.41 -25.04
N GLY A 427 -10.63 -32.28 -25.37
CA GLY A 427 -9.53 -32.79 -24.53
C GLY A 427 -9.62 -34.32 -24.39
N SER A 428 -9.68 -34.80 -23.14
CA SER A 428 -9.82 -36.23 -22.83
C SER A 428 -11.28 -36.71 -22.77
N PHE A 429 -12.26 -35.81 -22.86
CA PHE A 429 -13.66 -36.13 -22.62
C PHE A 429 -14.45 -36.25 -23.94
N LEU A 430 -15.28 -37.29 -24.06
CA LEU A 430 -16.31 -37.35 -25.09
C LEU A 430 -17.51 -36.52 -24.59
N ALA A 431 -17.89 -35.51 -25.36
CA ALA A 431 -18.83 -34.49 -24.89
C ALA A 431 -19.97 -34.27 -25.88
N ASP A 432 -21.17 -34.13 -25.34
CA ASP A 432 -22.37 -33.73 -26.08
C ASP A 432 -22.36 -32.22 -26.31
N CYS A 433 -22.67 -31.78 -27.53
CA CYS A 433 -22.66 -30.36 -27.88
C CYS A 433 -24.05 -29.74 -27.73
N PHE A 434 -24.14 -28.63 -27.00
CA PHE A 434 -25.34 -27.83 -26.77
C PHE A 434 -25.18 -26.43 -27.33
N ALA A 435 -26.16 -25.96 -28.09
CA ALA A 435 -26.29 -24.56 -28.44
C ALA A 435 -26.92 -23.79 -27.26
N VAL A 436 -26.30 -22.67 -26.91
CA VAL A 436 -26.82 -21.75 -25.89
C VAL A 436 -27.65 -20.69 -26.59
N ASN A 437 -28.95 -20.71 -26.33
CA ASN A 437 -29.91 -19.78 -26.90
C ASN A 437 -30.28 -18.69 -25.87
N GLY A 438 -30.70 -17.53 -26.36
CA GLY A 438 -31.22 -16.46 -25.49
C GLY A 438 -30.15 -15.71 -24.69
N LEU A 439 -28.87 -15.82 -25.08
CA LEU A 439 -27.76 -15.05 -24.52
C LEU A 439 -27.77 -13.63 -25.09
N VAL A 440 -28.17 -12.65 -24.27
CA VAL A 440 -28.30 -11.25 -24.69
C VAL A 440 -27.37 -10.37 -23.85
N LEU A 441 -26.47 -9.64 -24.52
CA LEU A 441 -25.75 -8.53 -23.89
C LEU A 441 -26.59 -7.28 -24.02
N GLU A 442 -27.02 -6.76 -22.88
CA GLU A 442 -27.70 -5.49 -22.77
C GLU A 442 -26.67 -4.43 -22.42
N SER A 443 -26.46 -3.49 -23.34
CA SER A 443 -25.54 -2.38 -23.18
C SER A 443 -26.31 -1.07 -23.11
N ARG A 444 -26.01 -0.25 -22.12
CA ARG A 444 -26.59 1.07 -21.91
C ARG A 444 -25.48 2.11 -21.94
N LYS A 445 -25.65 3.14 -22.78
CA LYS A 445 -24.77 4.29 -22.89
C LYS A 445 -25.52 5.54 -22.45
N ARG A 446 -25.04 6.18 -21.40
CA ARG A 446 -25.50 7.49 -20.93
C ARG A 446 -24.59 8.57 -21.49
N ARG A 447 -25.21 9.63 -22.02
CA ARG A 447 -24.57 10.69 -22.84
C ARG A 447 -25.04 12.10 -22.50
N GLU A 448 -25.87 12.26 -21.47
CA GLU A 448 -26.38 13.56 -21.02
C GLU A 448 -25.28 14.52 -20.54
N HIS A 449 -24.08 14.00 -20.25
CA HIS A 449 -22.89 14.74 -19.84
C HIS A 449 -21.90 14.99 -21.00
N LEU A 450 -22.27 14.65 -22.25
CA LEU A 450 -21.43 14.81 -23.44
C LEU A 450 -21.95 15.94 -24.34
N SER A 451 -21.04 16.72 -24.92
CA SER A 451 -21.37 17.64 -26.02
C SER A 451 -21.51 16.88 -27.34
N GLU A 452 -22.01 17.55 -28.38
CA GLU A 452 -22.04 16.97 -29.73
C GLU A 452 -20.63 16.64 -30.25
N GLU A 453 -19.65 17.49 -29.92
CA GLU A 453 -18.24 17.28 -30.25
C GLU A 453 -17.66 16.04 -29.55
N ASP A 454 -17.99 15.84 -28.27
CA ASP A 454 -17.57 14.66 -27.50
C ASP A 454 -18.16 13.38 -28.11
N ILE A 455 -19.43 13.43 -28.52
CA ILE A 455 -20.11 12.29 -29.16
C ILE A 455 -19.45 11.95 -30.50
N LEU A 456 -19.08 12.95 -31.31
CA LEU A 456 -18.36 12.77 -32.57
C LEU A 456 -16.94 12.24 -32.36
N ARG A 457 -16.20 12.79 -31.39
CA ARG A 457 -14.85 12.32 -31.00
C ARG A 457 -14.88 10.87 -30.54
N ASN A 458 -15.81 10.52 -29.64
CA ASN A 458 -15.99 9.15 -29.15
C ASN A 458 -16.35 8.18 -30.28
N LYS A 459 -17.16 8.64 -31.25
CA LYS A 459 -17.50 7.84 -32.43
C LYS A 459 -16.27 7.60 -33.32
N ALA A 460 -15.46 8.63 -33.56
CA ALA A 460 -14.23 8.52 -34.36
C ALA A 460 -13.20 7.60 -33.69
N VAL A 461 -12.95 7.75 -32.38
CA VAL A 461 -12.02 6.87 -31.62
C VAL A 461 -12.45 5.40 -31.70
N MET A 462 -13.74 5.12 -31.51
CA MET A 462 -14.28 3.76 -31.61
C MET A 462 -14.20 3.18 -33.03
N GLU A 463 -14.37 4.01 -34.07
CA GLU A 463 -14.23 3.58 -35.47
C GLU A 463 -12.77 3.25 -35.82
N THR A 464 -11.79 4.02 -35.32
CA THR A 464 -10.35 3.77 -35.51
C THR A 464 -9.91 2.47 -34.83
N TRP A 465 -10.39 2.21 -33.60
CA TRP A 465 -10.16 0.95 -32.88
C TRP A 465 -10.82 -0.25 -33.56
N SER A 466 -12.02 -0.08 -34.12
CA SER A 466 -12.74 -1.18 -34.79
C SER A 466 -12.09 -1.58 -36.12
N LYS A 467 -11.32 -0.69 -36.75
CA LYS A 467 -10.62 -0.93 -38.04
C LYS A 467 -9.15 -1.31 -37.88
N GLY A 468 -8.64 -1.46 -36.64
CA GLY A 468 -7.26 -1.91 -36.38
C GLY A 468 -6.17 -0.88 -36.70
N GLY A 469 -6.51 0.42 -36.75
CA GLY A 469 -5.54 1.48 -37.02
C GLY A 469 -4.67 1.78 -35.78
N ASN A 470 -3.35 1.84 -35.96
CA ASN A 470 -2.42 2.37 -34.96
C ASN A 470 -2.72 3.86 -34.75
N MET A 471 -2.96 4.27 -33.50
CA MET A 471 -2.99 5.69 -33.16
C MET A 471 -1.55 6.20 -33.17
N ALA A 472 -1.18 6.92 -34.23
CA ALA A 472 0.01 7.77 -34.19
C ALA A 472 -0.20 8.81 -33.08
N GLU A 473 0.80 8.97 -32.21
CA GLU A 473 0.94 10.11 -31.30
C GLU A 473 0.97 11.39 -32.13
N HIS A 474 -0.21 11.94 -32.40
CA HIS A 474 -0.32 13.32 -32.84
C HIS A 474 -0.27 14.17 -31.58
N SER A 475 0.73 15.04 -31.53
CA SER A 475 0.87 16.13 -30.58
C SER A 475 -0.43 16.95 -30.51
N TYR A 476 -1.25 16.69 -29.50
CA TYR A 476 -2.38 17.55 -29.15
C TYR A 476 -1.94 18.42 -27.98
N GLU A 477 -1.79 19.72 -28.21
CA GLU A 477 -1.88 20.68 -27.11
C GLU A 477 -3.29 20.52 -26.50
N PRO A 478 -3.43 20.36 -25.17
CA PRO A 478 -4.72 20.09 -24.55
C PRO A 478 -5.60 21.34 -24.66
N VAL A 479 -6.49 21.35 -25.65
CA VAL A 479 -7.54 22.37 -25.75
C VAL A 479 -8.59 22.07 -24.69
N ARG A 480 -8.66 22.93 -23.67
CA ARG A 480 -9.59 22.83 -22.54
C ARG A 480 -11.05 22.71 -23.03
N ARG A 481 -11.71 21.63 -22.65
CA ARG A 481 -13.15 21.40 -22.89
C ARG A 481 -13.99 22.53 -22.30
N GLN A 482 -14.90 23.08 -23.09
CA GLN A 482 -15.91 24.02 -22.58
C GLN A 482 -16.91 23.29 -21.69
N SER A 483 -17.23 23.89 -20.54
CA SER A 483 -18.25 23.36 -19.63
C SER A 483 -19.62 23.37 -20.30
N LEU A 484 -20.39 22.30 -20.11
CA LEU A 484 -21.76 22.24 -20.60
C LEU A 484 -22.64 23.31 -19.94
N THR A 485 -23.56 23.89 -20.71
CA THR A 485 -24.57 24.86 -20.21
C THR A 485 -25.37 24.27 -19.06
N SER A 486 -25.55 25.00 -17.95
CA SER A 486 -26.26 24.50 -16.78
C SER A 486 -27.68 24.04 -17.13
N PRO A 487 -28.18 22.92 -16.56
CA PRO A 487 -29.56 22.52 -16.76
C PRO A 487 -30.53 23.60 -16.27
N SER A 488 -31.73 23.64 -16.83
CA SER A 488 -32.81 24.48 -16.33
C SER A 488 -33.08 24.18 -14.85
N PRO A 489 -33.45 25.18 -14.03
CA PRO A 489 -33.84 24.97 -12.65
C PRO A 489 -34.91 23.89 -12.54
N ASN A 490 -34.72 22.96 -11.62
CA ASN A 490 -35.67 21.87 -11.42
C ASN A 490 -36.95 22.44 -10.80
N THR A 491 -38.11 22.08 -11.36
CA THR A 491 -39.42 22.51 -10.87
C THR A 491 -40.05 21.50 -9.90
N LEU A 492 -39.41 20.34 -9.68
CA LEU A 492 -39.89 19.29 -8.79
C LEU A 492 -39.81 19.71 -7.33
N SER A 493 -40.92 19.58 -6.60
CA SER A 493 -40.95 19.79 -5.16
C SER A 493 -40.36 18.59 -4.41
N TRP A 494 -39.97 18.82 -3.16
CA TRP A 494 -39.48 17.76 -2.28
C TRP A 494 -40.57 16.70 -2.02
N GLU A 495 -41.81 17.14 -1.85
CA GLU A 495 -42.99 16.31 -1.63
C GLU A 495 -43.27 15.40 -2.84
N GLU A 496 -43.18 15.92 -4.06
CA GLU A 496 -43.32 15.14 -5.29
C GLU A 496 -42.24 14.07 -5.42
N TYR A 497 -41.01 14.36 -4.99
CA TYR A 497 -39.91 13.41 -5.03
C TYR A 497 -40.08 12.25 -4.03
N ILE A 498 -40.46 12.53 -2.78
CA ILE A 498 -40.57 11.49 -1.74
C ILE A 498 -41.83 10.62 -1.86
N THR A 499 -42.87 11.13 -2.53
CA THR A 499 -44.13 10.40 -2.77
C THR A 499 -44.12 9.57 -4.04
N ALA A 500 -43.03 9.59 -4.81
CA ALA A 500 -42.92 8.85 -6.05
C ALA A 500 -42.96 7.32 -5.87
N GLU A 501 -43.53 6.62 -6.84
CA GLU A 501 -43.61 5.15 -6.83
C GLU A 501 -42.22 4.51 -6.75
N HIS A 502 -42.13 3.40 -6.02
CA HIS A 502 -40.87 2.65 -5.86
C HIS A 502 -40.35 2.20 -7.23
N GLY A 503 -39.13 2.62 -7.59
CA GLY A 503 -38.52 2.36 -8.90
C GLY A 503 -38.83 3.39 -9.99
N ARG A 504 -39.61 4.45 -9.69
CA ARG A 504 -39.95 5.55 -10.61
C ARG A 504 -39.71 6.93 -9.99
N ALA A 505 -38.55 7.12 -9.37
CA ALA A 505 -38.18 8.42 -8.82
C ALA A 505 -38.11 9.50 -9.94
N PRO A 506 -38.60 10.73 -9.69
CA PRO A 506 -38.53 11.82 -10.65
C PRO A 506 -37.07 12.18 -10.96
N HIS A 507 -36.77 12.47 -12.22
CA HIS A 507 -35.41 12.76 -12.64
C HIS A 507 -34.93 14.13 -12.13
N LEU A 508 -33.81 14.15 -11.40
CA LEU A 508 -33.19 15.39 -10.92
C LEU A 508 -32.00 15.74 -11.82
N GLY A 509 -32.15 16.75 -12.70
CA GLY A 509 -31.06 17.27 -13.54
C GLY A 509 -31.33 17.23 -15.05
N ARG A 510 -30.28 17.14 -15.87
CA ARG A 510 -30.37 17.07 -17.34
C ARG A 510 -31.14 15.84 -17.80
N GLU A 511 -31.98 15.99 -18.83
CA GLU A 511 -32.69 14.86 -19.42
C GLU A 511 -31.74 13.71 -19.79
N LEU A 512 -32.09 12.49 -19.39
CA LEU A 512 -31.25 11.30 -19.60
C LEU A 512 -31.21 10.92 -21.08
N LEU A 513 -30.07 11.19 -21.72
CA LEU A 513 -29.78 10.69 -23.07
C LEU A 513 -29.20 9.28 -22.96
N CYS A 514 -30.11 8.31 -22.95
CA CYS A 514 -29.79 6.90 -22.83
C CYS A 514 -29.94 6.17 -24.16
N LYS A 515 -28.85 5.61 -24.69
CA LYS A 515 -28.89 4.68 -25.83
C LYS A 515 -28.72 3.25 -25.32
N GLU A 516 -29.78 2.46 -25.48
CA GLU A 516 -29.74 1.03 -25.21
C GLU A 516 -29.46 0.25 -26.49
N SER A 517 -28.67 -0.81 -26.37
CA SER A 517 -28.39 -1.76 -27.43
C SER A 517 -28.47 -3.16 -26.87
N LYS A 518 -29.19 -4.03 -27.57
CA LYS A 518 -29.23 -5.46 -27.27
C LYS A 518 -28.51 -6.22 -28.37
N LYS A 519 -27.51 -7.01 -27.99
CA LYS A 519 -26.78 -7.86 -28.93
C LYS A 519 -26.96 -9.32 -28.53
N ASN A 520 -27.53 -10.10 -29.44
CA ASN A 520 -27.67 -11.55 -29.28
C ASN A 520 -26.35 -12.24 -29.60
N PHE A 521 -25.96 -13.19 -28.77
CA PHE A 521 -24.79 -14.04 -28.97
C PHE A 521 -25.23 -15.48 -29.20
N LYS A 522 -24.53 -16.17 -30.10
CA LYS A 522 -24.61 -17.61 -30.26
C LYS A 522 -23.38 -18.19 -29.58
N ALA A 523 -23.57 -19.10 -28.64
CA ALA A 523 -22.48 -19.83 -28.00
C ALA A 523 -22.75 -21.34 -28.07
N THR A 524 -21.69 -22.14 -28.02
CA THR A 524 -21.79 -23.60 -27.99
C THR A 524 -20.99 -24.15 -26.83
N VAL A 525 -21.62 -25.03 -26.07
CA VAL A 525 -21.03 -25.65 -24.88
C VAL A 525 -20.99 -27.14 -25.15
N ALA A 526 -19.84 -27.78 -24.97
CA ALA A 526 -19.72 -29.22 -24.98
C ALA A 526 -19.74 -29.71 -23.52
N MET A 527 -20.45 -30.79 -23.20
CA MET A 527 -20.58 -31.28 -21.83
C MET A 527 -20.42 -32.80 -21.79
N SER A 528 -19.70 -33.30 -20.79
CA SER A 528 -19.49 -34.73 -20.58
C SER A 528 -20.01 -35.12 -19.21
N GLN A 529 -20.67 -36.28 -19.10
CA GLN A 529 -21.13 -36.83 -17.81
C GLN A 529 -19.95 -37.18 -16.89
N ASP A 530 -18.78 -37.46 -17.48
CA ASP A 530 -17.55 -37.76 -16.76
C ASP A 530 -16.82 -36.49 -16.30
N PHE A 531 -17.40 -35.30 -16.53
CA PHE A 531 -16.83 -34.01 -16.14
C PHE A 531 -17.55 -33.44 -14.90
N PRO A 532 -16.83 -32.94 -13.87
CA PRO A 532 -17.40 -32.62 -12.55
C PRO A 532 -18.31 -31.36 -12.49
N LEU A 533 -18.68 -30.76 -13.62
CA LEU A 533 -19.50 -29.55 -13.70
C LEU A 533 -20.69 -29.75 -14.66
N GLY A 534 -21.89 -29.82 -14.11
CA GLY A 534 -23.16 -29.92 -14.86
C GLY A 534 -23.70 -28.57 -15.35
N ILE A 535 -24.79 -28.61 -16.14
CA ILE A 535 -25.42 -27.44 -16.78
C ILE A 535 -25.82 -26.36 -15.77
N GLU A 536 -26.33 -26.76 -14.61
CA GLU A 536 -26.77 -25.83 -13.56
C GLU A 536 -25.61 -25.00 -12.98
N SER A 537 -24.42 -25.61 -12.86
CA SER A 537 -23.21 -24.90 -12.43
C SER A 537 -22.73 -23.88 -13.46
N LEU A 538 -23.02 -24.11 -14.75
CA LEU A 538 -22.62 -23.21 -15.83
C LEU A 538 -23.44 -21.90 -15.82
N LEU A 539 -24.73 -21.96 -15.48
CA LEU A 539 -25.56 -20.75 -15.34
C LEU A 539 -25.01 -19.83 -14.24
N ASN A 540 -24.61 -20.39 -13.09
CA ASN A 540 -23.97 -19.65 -12.01
C ASN A 540 -22.63 -19.02 -12.45
N VAL A 541 -21.85 -19.72 -13.28
CA VAL A 541 -20.60 -19.18 -13.84
C VAL A 541 -20.89 -18.04 -14.82
N LEU A 542 -21.91 -18.15 -15.67
CA LEU A 542 -22.31 -17.10 -16.61
C LEU A 542 -22.87 -15.85 -15.91
N GLU A 543 -23.55 -16.00 -14.77
CA GLU A 543 -23.98 -14.87 -13.92
C GLU A 543 -22.81 -14.13 -13.29
N VAL A 544 -21.81 -14.86 -12.78
CA VAL A 544 -20.56 -14.26 -12.25
C VAL A 544 -19.76 -13.55 -13.34
N ILE A 545 -19.90 -14.01 -14.58
CA ILE A 545 -19.23 -13.48 -15.78
C ILE A 545 -20.00 -12.30 -16.43
N ALA A 546 -21.27 -12.10 -16.10
CA ALA A 546 -22.11 -11.05 -16.66
C ALA A 546 -21.54 -9.60 -16.57
N PRO A 547 -20.67 -9.22 -15.61
CA PRO A 547 -20.09 -7.88 -15.53
C PRO A 547 -18.88 -7.63 -16.45
N PHE A 548 -18.36 -8.62 -17.18
CA PHE A 548 -17.11 -8.46 -17.93
C PHE A 548 -17.30 -7.61 -19.20
N LYS A 549 -16.71 -6.40 -19.19
CA LYS A 549 -16.85 -5.37 -20.23
C LYS A 549 -16.24 -5.71 -21.60
N HIS A 550 -15.41 -6.77 -21.70
CA HIS A 550 -14.73 -7.17 -22.93
C HIS A 550 -14.82 -8.67 -23.14
N PHE A 551 -15.45 -9.11 -24.24
CA PHE A 551 -15.64 -10.53 -24.57
C PHE A 551 -14.30 -11.28 -24.72
N ASN A 552 -13.24 -10.61 -25.18
CA ASN A 552 -11.89 -11.19 -25.24
C ASN A 552 -11.32 -11.46 -23.83
N LYS A 553 -11.52 -10.53 -22.88
CA LYS A 553 -11.12 -10.72 -21.48
C LYS A 553 -11.98 -11.78 -20.78
N LEU A 554 -13.25 -11.92 -21.18
CA LEU A 554 -14.12 -13.02 -20.77
C LEU A 554 -13.57 -14.35 -21.30
N ARG A 555 -13.24 -14.45 -22.59
CA ARG A 555 -12.61 -15.65 -23.16
C ARG A 555 -11.31 -16.01 -22.42
N GLU A 556 -10.45 -15.04 -22.14
CA GLU A 556 -9.24 -15.24 -21.33
C GLU A 556 -9.55 -15.63 -19.88
N PHE A 557 -10.55 -15.02 -19.25
CA PHE A 557 -10.97 -15.36 -17.88
C PHE A 557 -11.48 -16.81 -17.79
N VAL A 558 -12.30 -17.23 -18.75
CA VAL A 558 -12.79 -18.60 -18.91
C VAL A 558 -11.61 -19.56 -19.10
N GLN A 559 -10.65 -19.21 -19.96
CA GLN A 559 -9.44 -20.01 -20.17
C GLN A 559 -8.50 -20.07 -18.96
N MET A 560 -8.41 -19.00 -18.15
CA MET A 560 -7.51 -18.93 -17.00
C MET A 560 -8.08 -19.52 -15.71
N LYS A 561 -9.41 -19.54 -15.55
CA LYS A 561 -10.07 -20.02 -14.32
C LYS A 561 -10.66 -21.40 -14.43
N LEU A 562 -10.91 -21.87 -15.65
CA LEU A 562 -11.42 -23.22 -15.88
C LEU A 562 -10.25 -24.17 -16.14
N PRO A 563 -10.33 -25.43 -15.71
CA PRO A 563 -9.26 -26.40 -15.91
C PRO A 563 -8.87 -26.55 -17.39
N PRO A 564 -7.60 -26.86 -17.71
CA PRO A 564 -7.21 -27.21 -19.07
C PRO A 564 -8.10 -28.33 -19.63
N GLY A 565 -8.71 -28.11 -20.80
CA GLY A 565 -9.69 -29.03 -21.39
C GLY A 565 -11.15 -28.74 -21.07
N PHE A 566 -11.46 -27.65 -20.35
CA PHE A 566 -12.84 -27.25 -20.07
C PHE A 566 -13.62 -26.95 -21.38
N PRO A 567 -14.74 -27.63 -21.62
CA PRO A 567 -15.36 -27.70 -22.94
C PRO A 567 -16.32 -26.54 -23.28
N VAL A 568 -15.89 -25.29 -23.09
CA VAL A 568 -16.69 -24.10 -23.44
C VAL A 568 -16.06 -23.33 -24.61
N LYS A 569 -16.79 -23.21 -25.71
CA LYS A 569 -16.43 -22.41 -26.89
C LYS A 569 -17.42 -21.24 -27.03
N LEU A 570 -17.06 -20.11 -26.42
CA LEU A 570 -17.82 -18.86 -26.48
C LEU A 570 -17.69 -18.17 -27.83
#